data_AF-A0A9X0WN11-F1
#
_entry.id   AF-A0A9X0WN11-F1
#
_cell.length_a   1.000
_cell.length_b   1.000
_cell.length_c   1.000
_cell.angle_alpha   90.00
_cell.angle_beta   90.00
_cell.angle_gamma   90.00
#
_symmetry.space_group_name_H-M   'P 1'
#
loop_
_entity.id
_entity.type
_entity.pdbx_description
1 polymer ?
#
loop_
_entity_poly.entity_id
_entity_poly.type
_entity_poly.pdbx_seq_one_letter_code
_entity_poly.pdbx_strand_id
1 'polypeptide(L)'
;MYQRSFNREIPSILVNLKISPDEIKKNNYQITGSPNRFVDDKLMKEEYPPEFEAIYLNKKRQFTKVRITYNKEFLPTKIEWYYKGGEGIKWYTCRTYSYPFKNKSDFDKKLDEEIKTIKEIQKENEGD
;
A
#
# COMPACT_ATOMS: atom_id res chain seq x y z
N MET A 1 -5.23 11.67 -17.04
CA MET A 1 -5.96 11.47 -15.76
C MET A 1 -5.61 10.13 -15.09
N TYR A 2 -5.53 9.01 -15.82
CA TYR A 2 -5.28 7.66 -15.24
C TYR A 2 -4.01 7.51 -14.37
N GLN A 3 -2.84 8.02 -14.78
CA GLN A 3 -1.61 7.93 -13.97
C GLN A 3 -1.73 8.63 -12.60
N ARG A 4 -2.51 9.71 -12.55
CA ARG A 4 -2.69 10.53 -11.34
C ARG A 4 -3.49 9.80 -10.26
N SER A 5 -4.44 8.94 -10.66
CA SER A 5 -5.24 8.11 -9.75
C SER A 5 -4.42 6.95 -9.18
N PHE A 6 -3.68 6.24 -10.04
CA PHE A 6 -2.86 5.10 -9.65
C PHE A 6 -1.78 5.47 -8.62
N ASN A 7 -1.09 6.60 -8.81
CA ASN A 7 -0.03 7.08 -7.92
C ASN A 7 -0.53 7.55 -6.54
N ARG A 8 -1.84 7.84 -6.39
CA ARG A 8 -2.46 8.13 -5.08
C ARG A 8 -2.98 6.88 -4.38
N GLU A 9 -3.42 5.88 -5.13
CA GLU A 9 -4.08 4.70 -4.59
C GLU A 9 -3.09 3.60 -4.20
N ILE A 10 -1.98 3.46 -4.91
CA ILE A 10 -0.93 2.48 -4.59
C ILE A 10 0.37 3.23 -4.33
N PRO A 11 0.93 3.14 -3.11
CA PRO A 11 2.22 3.76 -2.84
C PRO A 11 3.31 3.06 -3.66
N SER A 12 4.17 3.86 -4.31
CA SER A 12 5.28 3.44 -5.17
C SER A 12 6.16 2.36 -4.55
N ILE A 13 6.31 2.40 -3.23
CA ILE A 13 7.02 1.40 -2.43
C ILE A 13 6.54 -0.02 -2.75
N LEU A 14 5.22 -0.24 -2.93
CA LEU A 14 4.71 -1.57 -3.27
C LEU A 14 5.03 -2.01 -4.69
N VAL A 15 5.18 -1.06 -5.62
CA VAL A 15 5.41 -1.34 -7.05
C VAL A 15 6.89 -1.58 -7.32
N ASN A 16 7.77 -0.79 -6.67
CA ASN A 16 9.21 -0.78 -6.92
C ASN A 16 10.03 -1.50 -5.85
N LEU A 17 9.39 -2.33 -5.01
CA LEU A 17 10.06 -3.01 -3.92
C LEU A 17 11.05 -4.08 -4.43
N LYS A 18 12.34 -3.75 -4.45
CA LYS A 18 13.42 -4.71 -4.76
C LYS A 18 13.87 -5.45 -3.49
N ILE A 19 12.94 -6.12 -2.81
CA ILE A 19 13.22 -6.92 -1.62
C ILE A 19 13.06 -8.40 -1.97
N SER A 20 14.10 -9.19 -1.69
CA SER A 20 14.05 -10.63 -1.96
C SER A 20 13.31 -11.40 -0.85
N PRO A 21 12.64 -12.52 -1.19
CA PRO A 21 12.02 -13.39 -0.19
C PRO A 21 12.98 -13.86 0.91
N ASP A 22 14.25 -14.11 0.56
CA ASP A 22 15.28 -14.51 1.53
C ASP A 22 15.60 -13.41 2.54
N GLU A 23 15.65 -12.15 2.10
CA GLU A 23 15.80 -11.02 3.01
C GLU A 23 14.60 -10.92 3.96
N ILE A 24 13.38 -11.11 3.45
CA ILE A 24 12.15 -11.10 4.26
C ILE A 24 12.20 -12.19 5.33
N LYS A 25 12.57 -13.42 4.96
CA LYS A 25 12.70 -14.54 5.91
C LYS A 25 13.74 -14.25 6.98
N LYS A 26 14.93 -13.77 6.59
CA LYS A 26 16.04 -13.48 7.50
C LYS A 26 15.68 -12.42 8.55
N ASN A 27 14.77 -11.50 8.22
CA ASN A 27 14.31 -10.44 9.10
C ASN A 27 12.94 -10.74 9.73
N ASN A 28 12.56 -12.01 9.88
CA ASN A 28 11.30 -12.42 10.52
C ASN A 28 10.06 -11.76 9.90
N TYR A 29 10.01 -11.70 8.57
CA TYR A 29 8.90 -11.10 7.80
C TYR A 29 8.68 -9.60 8.05
N GLN A 30 9.70 -8.89 8.52
CA GLN A 30 9.63 -7.44 8.74
C GLN A 30 10.90 -6.75 8.27
N ILE A 31 10.79 -5.92 7.24
CA ILE A 31 11.92 -5.13 6.74
C ILE A 31 11.82 -3.71 7.30
N THR A 32 12.89 -3.24 7.94
CA THR A 32 13.01 -1.87 8.41
C THR A 32 14.22 -1.20 7.76
N GLY A 33 14.06 0.03 7.28
CA GLY A 33 15.14 0.76 6.62
C GLY A 33 14.93 2.27 6.65
N SER A 34 15.91 3.01 6.15
CA SER A 34 15.76 4.44 5.90
C SER A 34 14.78 4.68 4.74
N PRO A 35 14.07 5.83 4.71
CA PRO A 35 13.19 6.19 3.60
C PRO A 35 13.85 6.07 2.23
N ASN A 36 15.10 6.53 2.10
CA ASN A 36 15.86 6.56 0.86
C ASN A 36 16.05 5.17 0.23
N ARG A 37 15.95 4.10 1.02
CA ARG A 37 16.01 2.73 0.52
C ARG A 37 14.79 2.38 -0.36
N PHE A 38 13.68 3.07 -0.14
CA PHE A 38 12.37 2.75 -0.69
C PHE A 38 11.84 3.79 -1.67
N VAL A 39 12.39 4.99 -1.63
CA VAL A 39 12.01 6.10 -2.51
C VAL A 39 12.61 5.90 -3.90
N ASP A 40 11.85 6.24 -4.93
CA ASP A 40 12.37 6.31 -6.30
C ASP A 40 12.67 7.76 -6.71
N ASP A 41 13.95 8.07 -6.91
CA ASP A 41 14.43 9.40 -7.31
C ASP A 41 13.80 9.90 -8.63
N LYS A 42 13.35 9.00 -9.50
CA LYS A 42 12.65 9.38 -10.74
C LYS A 42 11.25 9.87 -10.45
N LEU A 43 10.53 9.18 -9.57
CA LEU A 43 9.15 9.51 -9.19
C LEU A 43 9.07 10.81 -8.39
N MET A 44 10.13 11.16 -7.65
CA MET A 44 10.23 12.44 -6.94
C MET A 44 10.25 13.67 -7.86
N LYS A 45 10.66 13.50 -9.12
CA LYS A 45 10.76 14.59 -10.11
C LYS A 45 9.49 14.76 -10.94
N GLU A 46 8.50 13.89 -10.75
CA GLU A 46 7.21 14.01 -11.43
C GLU A 46 6.44 15.24 -10.95
N GLU A 47 5.60 15.80 -11.82
CA GLU A 47 4.73 16.92 -11.47
C GLU A 47 3.78 16.57 -10.30
N TYR A 48 3.39 15.29 -10.22
CA TYR A 48 2.57 14.74 -9.13
C TYR A 48 3.18 13.44 -8.62
N PRO A 49 4.15 13.52 -7.68
CA PRO A 49 4.79 12.35 -7.13
C PRO A 49 3.76 11.46 -6.40
N PRO A 50 3.99 10.13 -6.37
CA PRO A 50 3.15 9.23 -5.59
C PRO A 50 3.13 9.59 -4.09
N GLU A 51 2.14 9.06 -3.36
CA GLU A 51 1.92 9.40 -1.95
C GLU A 51 3.20 9.29 -1.11
N PHE A 52 3.99 8.26 -1.34
CA PHE A 52 5.21 8.00 -0.58
C PHE A 52 6.31 9.06 -0.84
N GLU A 53 6.64 9.33 -2.10
CA GLU A 53 7.59 10.38 -2.50
C GLU A 53 7.11 11.78 -2.08
N ALA A 54 5.81 12.06 -2.22
CA ALA A 54 5.21 13.32 -1.82
C ALA A 54 5.38 13.58 -0.31
N ILE A 55 5.22 12.54 0.52
CA ILE A 55 5.38 12.65 1.97
C ILE A 55 6.87 12.71 2.35
N TYR A 56 7.72 11.97 1.65
CA TYR A 56 9.17 12.04 1.84
C TYR A 56 9.73 13.44 1.54
N LEU A 57 9.26 14.08 0.48
CA LEU A 57 9.59 15.47 0.12
C LEU A 57 9.06 16.51 1.11
N ASN A 58 8.04 16.15 1.90
CA ASN A 58 7.39 17.08 2.80
C ASN A 58 8.22 17.29 4.08
N LYS A 59 8.86 18.46 4.19
CA LYS A 59 9.67 18.87 5.36
C LYS A 59 8.92 18.81 6.70
N LYS A 60 7.59 18.91 6.71
CA LYS A 60 6.77 18.84 7.94
C LYS A 60 6.44 17.40 8.38
N ARG A 61 6.57 16.42 7.47
CA ARG A 61 6.24 15.01 7.73
C ARG A 61 7.46 14.11 7.53
N GLN A 62 8.67 14.64 7.77
CA GLN A 62 9.90 13.88 7.60
C GLN A 62 9.93 12.68 8.55
N PHE A 63 9.78 11.51 7.96
CA PHE A 63 9.99 10.23 8.62
C PHE A 63 11.43 9.78 8.45
N THR A 64 11.95 9.09 9.46
CA THR A 64 13.37 8.69 9.55
C THR A 64 13.56 7.20 9.33
N LYS A 65 12.51 6.40 9.51
CA LYS A 65 12.51 4.97 9.21
C LYS A 65 11.18 4.56 8.59
N VAL A 66 11.24 3.55 7.75
CA VAL A 66 10.08 2.85 7.18
C VAL A 66 10.17 1.40 7.57
N ARG A 67 9.02 0.82 7.90
CA ARG A 67 8.87 -0.59 8.22
C ARG A 67 7.77 -1.17 7.35
N ILE A 68 8.07 -2.31 6.76
CA ILE A 68 7.13 -3.08 5.95
C ILE A 68 7.03 -4.47 6.57
N THR A 69 5.81 -4.88 6.89
CA THR A 69 5.49 -6.22 7.39
C THR A 69 4.93 -7.05 6.25
N TYR A 70 5.29 -8.33 6.20
CA TYR A 70 4.89 -9.25 5.16
C TYR A 70 4.11 -10.44 5.73
N ASN A 71 3.26 -11.06 4.92
CA ASN A 71 2.71 -12.38 5.23
C ASN A 71 3.71 -13.50 4.84
N LYS A 72 3.33 -14.76 5.08
CA LYS A 72 4.16 -15.94 4.74
C LYS A 72 4.36 -16.13 3.23
N GLU A 73 3.56 -15.47 2.41
CA GLU A 73 3.63 -15.46 0.94
C GLU A 73 4.45 -14.29 0.39
N PHE A 74 5.15 -13.56 1.27
CA PHE A 74 6.00 -12.41 0.91
C PHE A 74 5.21 -11.22 0.36
N LEU A 75 3.91 -11.13 0.64
CA LEU A 75 3.07 -9.98 0.29
C LEU A 75 3.07 -8.95 1.42
N PRO A 76 3.29 -7.64 1.13
CA PRO A 76 3.24 -6.58 2.14
C PRO A 76 1.86 -6.43 2.78
N THR A 77 1.74 -6.65 4.08
CA THR A 77 0.47 -6.51 4.81
C THR A 77 0.36 -5.21 5.58
N LYS A 78 1.48 -4.54 5.89
CA LYS A 78 1.48 -3.28 6.64
C LYS A 78 2.67 -2.42 6.27
N ILE A 79 2.44 -1.12 6.14
CA ILE A 79 3.50 -0.11 5.97
C ILE A 79 3.39 0.90 7.10
N GLU A 80 4.50 1.13 7.79
CA GLU A 80 4.60 2.02 8.94
C GLU A 80 5.77 2.98 8.78
N TRP A 81 5.60 4.22 9.26
CA TRP A 81 6.62 5.26 9.22
C TRP A 81 6.99 5.68 10.64
N TYR A 82 8.28 5.90 10.87
CA TYR A 82 8.79 6.40 12.14
C TYR A 82 9.09 7.89 12.02
N TYR A 83 8.27 8.73 12.63
CA TYR A 83 8.48 10.18 12.60
C TYR A 83 8.03 10.87 13.88
N LYS A 84 8.50 12.10 14.08
CA LYS A 84 8.08 12.96 15.18
C LYS A 84 6.76 13.62 14.80
N GLY A 85 5.65 13.07 15.30
CA GLY A 85 4.35 13.71 15.22
C GLY A 85 4.09 14.62 16.43
N GLY A 86 2.84 15.08 16.57
CA GLY A 86 2.44 15.96 17.68
C GLY A 86 2.62 15.35 19.07
N GLU A 87 2.58 14.02 19.17
CA GLU A 87 2.70 13.26 20.43
C GLU A 87 4.10 12.69 20.68
N GLY A 88 5.09 13.04 19.86
CA GLY A 88 6.47 12.53 19.97
C GLY A 88 6.88 11.60 18.82
N ILE A 89 8.01 10.92 19.00
CA ILE A 89 8.60 10.05 17.98
C ILE A 89 8.01 8.65 18.13
N LYS A 90 7.16 8.23 17.19
CA LYS A 90 6.53 6.90 17.20
C LYS A 90 6.35 6.33 15.80
N TRP A 91 5.98 5.05 15.75
CA TRP A 91 5.53 4.39 14.54
C TRP A 91 4.09 4.79 14.24
N TYR A 92 3.84 5.19 13.00
CA TYR A 92 2.51 5.51 12.48
C TYR A 92 2.20 4.55 11.35
N THR A 93 1.05 3.88 11.44
CA THR A 93 0.57 3.02 10.36
C THR A 93 0.06 3.88 9.22
N CYS A 94 0.69 3.75 8.05
CA CYS A 94 0.25 4.42 6.84
C CYS A 94 -0.89 3.64 6.21
N ARG A 95 -0.64 2.36 5.89
CA ARG A 95 -1.61 1.48 5.24
C ARG A 95 -1.49 0.06 5.75
N THR A 96 -2.63 -0.62 5.73
CA THR A 96 -2.75 -2.06 5.99
C THR A 96 -3.41 -2.70 4.78
N TYR A 97 -2.91 -3.85 4.38
CA TYR A 97 -3.38 -4.62 3.25
C TYR A 97 -3.87 -5.98 3.73
N SER A 98 -4.97 -6.41 3.11
CA SER A 98 -5.50 -7.75 3.27
C SER A 98 -5.57 -8.40 1.90
N TYR A 99 -5.18 -9.67 1.82
CA TYR A 99 -5.21 -10.48 0.60
C TYR A 99 -6.21 -11.62 0.81
N PRO A 100 -7.52 -11.34 0.79
CA PRO A 100 -8.55 -12.33 1.10
C PRO A 100 -8.72 -13.41 0.03
N PHE A 101 -8.18 -13.19 -1.17
CA PHE A 101 -8.26 -14.10 -2.30
C PHE A 101 -6.90 -14.73 -2.57
N LYS A 102 -6.85 -16.06 -2.74
CA LYS A 102 -5.60 -16.78 -2.99
C LYS A 102 -5.11 -16.58 -4.42
N ASN A 103 -6.02 -16.39 -5.37
CA ASN A 103 -5.71 -16.21 -6.78
C ASN A 103 -6.78 -15.36 -7.47
N LYS A 104 -6.51 -14.99 -8.73
CA LYS A 104 -7.42 -14.18 -9.54
C LYS A 104 -8.77 -14.85 -9.76
N SER A 105 -8.82 -16.17 -9.95
CA SER A 105 -10.08 -16.88 -10.16
C SER A 105 -11.01 -16.80 -8.93
N ASP A 106 -10.45 -16.90 -7.73
CA ASP A 106 -11.21 -16.75 -6.47
C ASP A 106 -11.77 -15.33 -6.34
N PHE A 107 -10.99 -14.32 -6.75
CA PHE A 107 -11.43 -12.93 -6.79
C PHE A 107 -12.54 -12.71 -7.82
N ASP A 108 -12.33 -13.13 -9.07
CA ASP A 108 -13.27 -12.94 -10.17
C ASP A 108 -14.62 -13.61 -9.85
N LYS A 109 -14.59 -14.84 -9.28
CA LYS A 109 -15.81 -15.53 -8.85
C LYS A 109 -16.58 -14.73 -7.79
N LYS A 110 -15.89 -14.21 -6.77
CA LYS A 110 -16.53 -13.41 -5.72
C LYS A 110 -17.08 -12.10 -6.30
N LEU A 111 -16.35 -11.48 -7.21
CA LEU A 111 -16.79 -10.26 -7.90
C LEU A 111 -18.08 -10.49 -8.70
N ASP A 112 -18.16 -11.60 -9.45
CA ASP A 112 -19.35 -11.96 -10.22
C ASP A 112 -20.57 -12.21 -9.32
N GLU A 113 -20.36 -12.88 -8.16
CA GLU A 113 -21.40 -13.09 -7.15
C GLU A 113 -21.94 -11.75 -6.61
N GLU A 114 -21.05 -10.83 -6.20
CA GLU A 114 -21.44 -9.51 -5.68
C GLU A 114 -22.16 -8.66 -6.73
N ILE A 115 -21.70 -8.68 -7.99
CA ILE A 115 -22.38 -7.98 -9.11
C ILE A 115 -23.80 -8.51 -9.29
N LYS A 116 -24.01 -9.83 -9.18
CA LYS A 116 -25.33 -10.43 -9.28
C LYS A 116 -26.24 -9.98 -8.14
N THR A 117 -25.75 -10.00 -6.90
CA THR A 117 -26.49 -9.53 -5.72
C THR A 117 -26.90 -8.06 -5.86
N ILE A 118 -26.01 -7.18 -6.32
CA ILE A 118 -26.33 -5.76 -6.54
C ILE A 118 -27.44 -5.60 -7.59
N LYS A 119 -27.37 -6.36 -8.70
CA LYS A 119 -28.41 -6.34 -9.74
C LYS A 119 -29.76 -6.82 -9.22
N GLU A 120 -29.78 -7.84 -8.36
CA GLU A 120 -31.00 -8.33 -7.73
C GLU A 120 -31.61 -7.28 -6.80
N ILE A 121 -30.80 -6.64 -5.95
CA ILE A 121 -31.24 -5.54 -5.07
C ILE A 121 -31.78 -4.34 -5.87
N GLN A 122 -31.13 -3.96 -6.96
CA GLN A 122 -31.60 -2.86 -7.82
C GLN A 122 -32.96 -3.19 -8.44
N LYS A 123 -33.13 -4.42 -8.92
CA LYS A 123 -34.40 -4.87 -9.51
C LYS A 123 -35.54 -4.92 -8.49
N GLU A 124 -35.24 -5.24 -7.23
CA GLU A 124 -36.21 -5.20 -6.13
C GLU A 124 -36.61 -3.76 -5.76
N ASN A 125 -35.67 -2.81 -5.78
CA ASN A 125 -35.94 -1.40 -5.48
C ASN A 125 -36.56 -0.61 -6.65
N GLU A 126 -36.43 -1.07 -7.90
CA GLU A 126 -37.11 -0.49 -9.08
C GLU A 126 -38.57 -0.94 -9.22
N GLY A 127 -39.03 -1.86 -8.37
CA GLY A 127 -40.38 -2.43 -8.38
C GLY A 127 -41.40 -1.76 -7.45
N ASP A 128 -41.04 -0.65 -6.80
CA ASP A 128 -41.89 0.14 -5.88
C ASP A 128 -42.20 1.53 -6.46
#